data_AF-A0A8E2AFV1-F1
#
_entry.id   AF-A0A8E2AFV1-F1
#
_cell.length_a   1.000
_cell.length_b   1.000
_cell.length_c   1.000
_cell.angle_alpha   90.00
_cell.angle_beta   90.00
_cell.angle_gamma   90.00
#
_symmetry.space_group_name_H-M   'P 1'
#
loop_
_entity.id
_entity.type
_entity.pdbx_description
1 polymer ?
#
loop_
_entity_poly.entity_id
_entity_poly.type
_entity_poly.pdbx_seq_one_letter_code
_entity_poly.pdbx_strand_id
1 'polypeptide(L)'
;MLWGLSNLWAEGKEGGYAVRHSHRPVNDFGRPRTSENSPTESAELNFFEKAFPCLFPYGTGGIEASRPVIVDFRNHVKWMLQHFDRRFRRHPTYAFITFGISQRRQALASARVQMKQKNFDAEARILSTITLEKLKKAQEEEDANRPISDPAVRLLRKHIHATAGRVYGSDQTRYQLRSQIWATSISLNLPSLWITINPNDLHDPIAQIFVGEDINLDAFVRMAGPDKEERARNIAADPYAAAKFFHFMIQTILHTLFGIDVTRYQVKSNWGVLGCVSAYFGTVESQNRGSLHLHMLLWLLGAPTSVEILELLQNEEFQNRCH
;
A
#
# COMPACT_ATOMS: atom_id res chain seq x y z
N MET A 1 -7.67 -34.46 -9.26
CA MET A 1 -8.77 -34.44 -8.28
C MET A 1 -8.74 -35.60 -7.28
N LEU A 2 -7.91 -36.64 -7.43
CA LEU A 2 -7.84 -37.76 -6.48
C LEU A 2 -7.14 -37.49 -5.14
N TRP A 3 -6.41 -36.38 -5.00
CA TRP A 3 -5.59 -36.09 -3.81
C TRP A 3 -6.27 -35.20 -2.75
N GLY A 4 -7.44 -34.61 -3.08
CA GLY A 4 -8.16 -33.72 -2.16
C GLY A 4 -9.14 -34.42 -1.23
N LEU A 5 -9.38 -35.72 -1.43
CA LEU A 5 -10.38 -36.51 -0.71
C LEU A 5 -9.80 -37.37 0.42
N SER A 6 -8.48 -37.39 0.62
CA SER A 6 -7.84 -38.16 1.70
C SER A 6 -8.03 -37.55 3.10
N ASN A 7 -8.64 -36.38 3.20
CA ASN A 7 -8.86 -35.66 4.46
C ASN A 7 -10.27 -35.89 5.05
N LEU A 8 -11.00 -36.91 4.58
CA LEU A 8 -12.26 -37.28 5.19
C LEU A 8 -11.99 -37.99 6.52
N TRP A 9 -12.19 -37.24 7.58
CA TRP A 9 -12.06 -37.59 8.98
C TRP A 9 -12.93 -38.81 9.31
N ALA A 10 -12.30 -39.97 9.50
CA ALA A 10 -12.90 -41.13 10.12
C ALA A 10 -11.90 -41.67 11.15
N GLU A 11 -12.33 -41.85 12.39
CA GLU A 11 -11.61 -42.64 13.42
C GLU A 11 -10.45 -41.98 14.18
N GLY A 12 -10.46 -40.65 14.39
CA GLY A 12 -9.72 -40.04 15.51
C GLY A 12 -8.19 -40.13 15.46
N LYS A 13 -7.60 -40.47 14.32
CA LYS A 13 -6.17 -40.31 14.03
C LYS A 13 -5.99 -39.28 12.93
N GLU A 14 -5.13 -38.29 13.16
CA GLU A 14 -4.75 -37.28 12.17
C GLU A 14 -4.11 -37.98 10.96
N GLY A 15 -4.79 -37.94 9.81
CA GLY A 15 -4.26 -38.50 8.57
C GLY A 15 -3.00 -37.76 8.11
N GLY A 16 -2.06 -38.46 7.47
CA GLY A 16 -0.83 -37.86 6.98
C GLY A 16 -1.12 -36.74 5.96
N TYR A 17 -0.61 -35.54 6.24
CA TYR A 17 -0.70 -34.41 5.31
C TYR A 17 -0.05 -34.78 3.98
N ALA A 18 -0.85 -34.94 2.92
CA ALA A 18 -0.36 -35.13 1.55
C ALA A 18 0.17 -33.82 0.92
N VAL A 19 0.75 -32.91 1.73
CA VAL A 19 1.42 -31.72 1.20
C VAL A 19 2.81 -32.14 0.74
N ARG A 20 2.90 -32.62 -0.51
CA ARG A 20 4.20 -32.78 -1.17
C ARG A 20 4.76 -31.39 -1.46
N HIS A 21 5.79 -30.99 -0.72
CA HIS A 21 6.55 -29.79 -1.05
C HIS A 21 7.17 -29.96 -2.45
N SER A 22 6.87 -29.02 -3.35
CA SER A 22 7.51 -29.01 -4.66
C SER A 22 9.01 -28.77 -4.51
N HIS A 23 9.84 -29.59 -5.17
CA HIS A 23 11.27 -29.35 -5.29
C HIS A 23 11.62 -28.22 -6.27
N ARG A 24 10.62 -27.66 -6.96
CA ARG A 24 10.78 -26.54 -7.89
C ARG A 24 10.03 -25.31 -7.38
N PRO A 25 10.67 -24.12 -7.40
CA PRO A 25 9.96 -22.88 -7.08
C PRO A 25 8.83 -22.66 -8.08
N VAL A 26 7.69 -22.20 -7.57
CA VAL A 26 6.56 -21.85 -8.41
C VAL A 26 6.84 -20.51 -9.08
N ASN A 27 6.69 -20.46 -10.40
CA ASN A 27 6.82 -19.21 -11.13
C ASN A 27 5.58 -18.33 -10.86
N ASP A 28 5.79 -17.26 -10.11
CA ASP A 28 4.79 -16.23 -9.87
C ASP A 28 4.92 -15.03 -10.82
N PHE A 29 5.80 -15.08 -11.81
CA PHE A 29 5.79 -14.12 -12.92
C PHE A 29 4.72 -14.51 -13.92
N GLY A 30 4.15 -13.49 -14.58
CA GLY A 30 3.20 -13.69 -15.66
C GLY A 30 3.86 -14.26 -16.92
N ARG A 31 3.28 -13.94 -18.07
CA ARG A 31 3.77 -14.46 -19.34
C ARG A 31 5.24 -14.06 -19.60
N PRO A 32 6.09 -14.98 -20.09
CA PRO A 32 7.42 -14.64 -20.56
C PRO A 32 7.34 -13.61 -21.68
N ARG A 33 8.37 -12.77 -21.82
CA ARG A 33 8.42 -11.79 -22.92
C ARG A 33 8.55 -12.56 -24.23
N THR A 34 8.05 -12.00 -25.33
CA THR A 34 8.02 -12.62 -26.67
C THR A 34 9.38 -13.12 -27.18
N SER A 35 10.49 -12.70 -26.55
CA SER A 35 11.87 -13.10 -26.86
C SER A 35 12.43 -14.22 -25.97
N GLU A 36 11.68 -14.71 -24.98
CA GLU A 36 12.12 -15.75 -24.04
C GLU A 36 11.41 -17.06 -24.41
N ASN A 37 12.15 -18.01 -25.00
CA ASN A 37 11.66 -19.37 -25.24
C ASN A 37 11.23 -19.99 -23.90
N SER A 38 9.93 -20.19 -23.70
CA SER A 38 9.41 -20.86 -22.51
C SER A 38 9.56 -22.37 -22.66
N PRO A 39 10.06 -23.10 -21.65
CA PRO A 39 9.95 -24.56 -21.63
C PRO A 39 8.46 -24.91 -21.61
N THR A 40 8.05 -25.65 -22.62
CA THR A 40 6.69 -25.93 -23.09
C THR A 40 5.72 -26.54 -22.07
N GLU A 41 6.15 -26.92 -20.86
CA GLU A 41 5.28 -27.50 -19.83
C GLU A 41 4.84 -26.52 -18.73
N SER A 42 5.60 -25.45 -18.48
CA SER A 42 5.27 -24.48 -17.41
C SER A 42 4.30 -23.37 -17.86
N ALA A 43 4.09 -23.25 -19.17
CA ALA A 43 3.26 -22.22 -19.79
C ALA A 43 1.75 -22.49 -19.68
N GLU A 44 1.33 -23.72 -19.35
CA GLU A 44 -0.09 -24.12 -19.34
C GLU A 44 -0.77 -23.99 -17.97
N LEU A 45 -0.02 -23.86 -16.88
CA LEU A 45 -0.59 -23.88 -15.53
C LEU A 45 -0.51 -22.49 -14.88
N ASN A 46 -1.65 -21.83 -14.75
CA ASN A 46 -1.73 -20.55 -14.05
C ASN A 46 -1.60 -20.73 -12.53
N PHE A 47 -0.67 -20.00 -11.91
CA PHE A 47 -0.46 -20.05 -10.47
C PHE A 47 -1.75 -19.81 -9.66
N PHE A 48 -2.53 -18.79 -9.99
CA PHE A 48 -3.70 -18.40 -9.21
C PHE A 48 -4.83 -19.42 -9.32
N GLU A 49 -5.03 -20.00 -10.51
CA GLU A 49 -6.02 -21.05 -10.74
C GLU A 49 -5.72 -22.32 -9.92
N LYS A 50 -4.43 -22.62 -9.67
CA LYS A 50 -4.01 -23.78 -8.87
C LYS A 50 -3.92 -23.48 -7.39
N ALA A 51 -3.47 -22.30 -7.00
CA ALA A 51 -3.29 -21.91 -5.61
C ALA A 51 -4.62 -21.62 -4.91
N PHE A 52 -5.63 -21.17 -5.66
CA PHE A 52 -6.95 -20.81 -5.11
C PHE A 52 -8.08 -21.53 -5.85
N PRO A 53 -8.17 -22.87 -5.78
CA PRO A 53 -9.24 -23.62 -6.45
C PRO A 53 -10.64 -23.21 -5.97
N CYS A 54 -10.79 -22.74 -4.73
CA CYS A 54 -12.04 -22.19 -4.20
C CYS A 54 -12.43 -20.84 -4.83
N LEU A 55 -11.46 -20.07 -5.34
CA LEU A 55 -11.70 -18.80 -6.03
C LEU A 55 -11.78 -18.99 -7.56
N PHE A 56 -11.16 -20.04 -8.07
CA PHE A 56 -11.12 -20.42 -9.49
C PHE A 56 -11.60 -21.88 -9.67
N PRO A 57 -12.89 -22.18 -9.42
CA PRO A 57 -13.40 -23.56 -9.40
C PRO A 57 -13.26 -24.29 -10.74
N TYR A 58 -13.29 -23.56 -11.85
CA TYR A 58 -13.12 -24.12 -13.19
C TYR A 58 -11.65 -24.18 -13.64
N GLY A 59 -10.71 -23.72 -12.81
CA GLY A 59 -9.30 -23.64 -13.19
C GLY A 59 -9.04 -22.72 -14.38
N THR A 60 -9.82 -21.65 -14.52
CA THR A 60 -9.72 -20.67 -15.61
C THR A 60 -9.94 -19.25 -15.09
N GLY A 61 -9.43 -18.24 -15.81
CA GLY A 61 -9.65 -16.83 -15.50
C GLY A 61 -8.67 -16.25 -14.48
N GLY A 62 -7.62 -17.00 -14.14
CA GLY A 62 -6.55 -16.59 -13.24
C GLY A 62 -5.81 -15.33 -13.70
N ILE A 63 -5.08 -14.72 -12.76
CA ILE A 63 -4.32 -13.52 -13.07
C ILE A 63 -3.22 -13.84 -14.08
N GLU A 64 -3.15 -13.03 -15.15
CA GLU A 64 -2.22 -13.21 -16.29
C GLU A 64 -2.40 -14.49 -17.11
N ALA A 65 -3.53 -15.20 -16.92
CA ALA A 65 -3.93 -16.33 -17.77
C ALA A 65 -4.02 -15.91 -19.25
N SER A 66 -3.93 -16.89 -20.16
CA SER A 66 -4.12 -16.67 -21.59
C SER A 66 -5.47 -16.02 -21.87
N ARG A 67 -5.48 -14.94 -22.66
CA ARG A 67 -6.67 -14.12 -22.98
C ARG A 67 -6.39 -13.17 -24.16
N PRO A 68 -7.42 -12.77 -24.93
CA PRO A 68 -7.27 -11.86 -26.06
C PRO A 68 -6.75 -10.47 -25.67
N VAL A 69 -7.26 -9.91 -24.57
CA VAL A 69 -6.88 -8.57 -24.09
C VAL A 69 -5.99 -8.72 -22.86
N ILE A 70 -4.75 -8.23 -22.96
CA ILE A 70 -3.80 -8.26 -21.85
C ILE A 70 -4.28 -7.29 -20.76
N VAL A 71 -4.38 -7.80 -19.53
CA VAL A 71 -4.71 -7.01 -18.35
C VAL A 71 -3.49 -6.99 -17.43
N ASP A 72 -3.06 -5.78 -17.05
CA ASP A 72 -1.98 -5.61 -16.07
C ASP A 72 -2.30 -6.33 -14.75
N PHE A 73 -1.27 -6.89 -14.12
CA PHE A 73 -1.38 -7.64 -12.86
C PHE A 73 -2.18 -6.88 -11.80
N ARG A 74 -1.84 -5.61 -11.53
CA ARG A 74 -2.49 -4.84 -10.47
C ARG A 74 -3.93 -4.48 -10.82
N ASN A 75 -4.17 -4.15 -12.09
CA ASN A 75 -5.53 -3.88 -12.57
C ASN A 75 -6.42 -5.11 -12.43
N HIS A 76 -5.89 -6.30 -12.72
CA HIS A 76 -6.64 -7.53 -12.59
C HIS A 76 -6.88 -7.92 -11.13
N VAL A 77 -5.90 -7.74 -10.23
CA VAL A 77 -6.10 -7.90 -8.78
C VAL A 77 -7.17 -6.94 -8.27
N LYS A 78 -7.12 -5.67 -8.67
CA LYS A 78 -8.14 -4.67 -8.31
C LYS A 78 -9.53 -5.10 -8.76
N TRP A 79 -9.65 -5.58 -10.00
CA TRP A 79 -10.91 -6.10 -10.53
C TRP A 79 -11.42 -7.31 -9.73
N MET A 80 -10.55 -8.25 -9.39
CA MET A 80 -10.91 -9.43 -8.56
C MET A 80 -11.38 -9.02 -7.16
N LEU A 81 -10.74 -8.05 -6.52
CA LEU A 81 -11.19 -7.52 -5.22
C LEU A 81 -12.55 -6.79 -5.29
N GLN A 82 -12.94 -6.35 -6.49
CA GLN A 82 -14.23 -5.72 -6.79
C GLN A 82 -15.28 -6.71 -7.32
N HIS A 83 -14.98 -8.01 -7.33
CA HIS A 83 -15.91 -9.02 -7.81
C HIS A 83 -17.21 -9.00 -7.01
N PHE A 84 -18.33 -9.21 -7.70
CA PHE A 84 -19.68 -8.98 -7.16
C PHE A 84 -19.98 -9.76 -5.88
N ASP A 85 -19.52 -11.01 -5.78
CA ASP A 85 -19.72 -11.90 -4.63
C ASP A 85 -18.71 -11.69 -3.49
N ARG A 86 -17.73 -10.80 -3.68
CA ARG A 86 -16.71 -10.43 -2.69
C ARG A 86 -15.81 -11.58 -2.23
N ARG A 87 -15.84 -12.75 -2.89
CA ARG A 87 -15.08 -13.93 -2.45
C ARG A 87 -13.58 -13.69 -2.37
N PHE A 88 -13.03 -12.92 -3.31
CA PHE A 88 -11.59 -12.63 -3.39
C PHE A 88 -11.11 -11.73 -2.26
N ARG A 89 -11.91 -10.72 -1.89
CA ARG A 89 -11.54 -9.75 -0.85
C ARG A 89 -11.75 -10.30 0.57
N ARG A 90 -12.64 -11.28 0.73
CA ARG A 90 -12.87 -12.01 1.99
C ARG A 90 -11.95 -13.23 2.15
N HIS A 91 -11.23 -13.64 1.10
CA HIS A 91 -10.33 -14.78 1.19
C HIS A 91 -9.12 -14.47 2.09
N PRO A 92 -8.83 -15.28 3.13
CA PRO A 92 -7.85 -14.94 4.17
C PRO A 92 -6.45 -14.60 3.66
N THR A 93 -6.00 -15.22 2.57
CA THR A 93 -4.62 -15.09 2.07
C THR A 93 -4.50 -14.41 0.71
N TYR A 94 -5.60 -14.15 -0.01
CA TYR A 94 -5.54 -13.73 -1.41
C TYR A 94 -4.93 -12.32 -1.55
N ALA A 95 -5.38 -11.38 -0.71
CA ALA A 95 -4.85 -10.02 -0.68
C ALA A 95 -3.35 -10.01 -0.31
N PHE A 96 -2.94 -10.81 0.68
CA PHE A 96 -1.54 -10.89 1.11
C PHE A 96 -0.63 -11.46 0.02
N ILE A 97 -1.04 -12.56 -0.64
CA ILE A 97 -0.26 -13.19 -1.70
C ILE A 97 -0.13 -12.25 -2.91
N THR A 98 -1.23 -11.64 -3.36
CA THR A 98 -1.21 -10.71 -4.49
C THR A 98 -0.39 -9.45 -4.19
N PHE A 99 -0.47 -8.92 -2.96
CA PHE A 99 0.36 -7.81 -2.51
C PHE A 99 1.85 -8.16 -2.46
N GLY A 100 2.19 -9.32 -1.89
CA GLY A 100 3.57 -9.82 -1.83
C GLY A 100 4.19 -10.04 -3.21
N ILE A 101 3.43 -10.62 -4.15
CA ILE A 101 3.84 -10.74 -5.56
C ILE A 101 4.09 -9.35 -6.17
N SER A 102 3.19 -8.38 -5.92
CA SER A 102 3.38 -7.01 -6.41
C SER A 102 4.65 -6.35 -5.85
N GLN A 103 4.92 -6.47 -4.55
CA GLN A 103 6.13 -5.93 -3.92
C GLN A 103 7.40 -6.60 -4.44
N ARG A 104 7.42 -7.94 -4.54
CA ARG A 104 8.57 -8.67 -5.12
C ARG A 104 8.85 -8.23 -6.56
N ARG A 105 7.80 -8.10 -7.39
CA ARG A 105 7.94 -7.65 -8.77
C ARG A 105 8.45 -6.20 -8.85
N GLN A 106 8.02 -5.30 -7.96
CA GLN A 106 8.57 -3.94 -7.86
C GLN A 106 10.07 -3.96 -7.53
N ALA A 107 10.47 -4.75 -6.52
CA ALA A 107 11.86 -4.89 -6.11
C ALA A 107 12.74 -5.42 -7.25
N LEU A 108 12.31 -6.49 -7.91
CA LEU A 108 13.06 -7.11 -9.01
C LEU A 108 13.11 -6.23 -10.26
N ALA A 109 12.03 -5.50 -10.57
CA ALA A 109 12.05 -4.52 -11.65
C ALA A 109 13.05 -3.39 -11.35
N SER A 110 13.12 -2.92 -10.10
CA SER A 110 14.11 -1.93 -9.67
C SER A 110 15.54 -2.46 -9.75
N ALA A 111 15.78 -3.67 -9.21
CA ALA A 111 17.08 -4.34 -9.26
C ALA A 111 17.54 -4.54 -10.72
N ARG A 112 16.66 -5.00 -11.61
CA ARG A 112 16.96 -5.17 -13.03
C ARG A 112 17.40 -3.87 -13.69
N VAL A 113 16.83 -2.73 -13.31
CA VAL A 113 17.26 -1.42 -13.83
C VAL A 113 18.66 -1.06 -13.32
N GLN A 114 18.98 -1.35 -12.06
CA GLN A 114 20.33 -1.16 -11.51
C GLN A 114 21.36 -2.04 -12.23
N MET A 115 21.04 -3.31 -12.46
CA MET A 115 21.94 -4.26 -13.14
C MET A 115 22.25 -3.91 -14.60
N LYS A 116 21.40 -3.11 -15.25
CA LYS A 116 21.63 -2.64 -16.63
C LYS A 116 22.58 -1.45 -16.73
N GLN A 117 23.05 -0.91 -15.61
CA GLN A 117 23.99 0.21 -15.62
C GLN A 117 25.38 -0.24 -16.07
N LYS A 118 26.10 0.61 -16.81
CA LYS A 118 27.42 0.30 -17.37
C LYS A 118 28.46 -0.11 -16.31
N ASN A 119 28.32 0.40 -15.09
CA ASN A 119 29.28 0.17 -14.01
C ASN A 119 28.97 -1.10 -13.20
N PHE A 120 27.89 -1.82 -13.51
CA PHE A 120 27.42 -2.93 -12.69
C PHE A 120 28.46 -4.04 -12.53
N ASP A 121 29.20 -4.39 -13.58
CA ASP A 121 30.21 -5.45 -13.50
C ASP A 121 31.37 -5.08 -12.56
N ALA A 122 31.77 -3.81 -12.54
CA ALA A 122 32.78 -3.30 -11.62
C ALA A 122 32.26 -3.28 -10.18
N GLU A 123 31.03 -2.81 -9.98
CA GLU A 123 30.36 -2.79 -8.68
C GLU A 123 30.13 -4.21 -8.14
N ALA A 124 29.75 -5.17 -8.99
CA ALA A 124 29.54 -6.57 -8.62
C ALA A 124 30.83 -7.24 -8.09
N ARG A 125 31.99 -6.93 -8.69
CA ARG A 125 33.29 -7.40 -8.17
C ARG A 125 33.56 -6.84 -6.78
N ILE A 126 33.27 -5.55 -6.55
CA ILE A 126 33.42 -4.94 -5.23
C ILE A 126 32.48 -5.61 -4.22
N LEU A 127 31.22 -5.83 -4.60
CA LEU A 127 30.22 -6.49 -3.75
C LEU A 127 30.62 -7.95 -3.41
N SER A 128 31.28 -8.67 -4.32
CA SER A 128 31.77 -10.04 -4.02
C SER A 128 32.86 -10.10 -2.94
N THR A 129 33.47 -8.96 -2.57
CA THR A 129 34.46 -8.91 -1.48
C THR A 129 33.83 -8.79 -0.09
N ILE A 130 32.50 -8.73 -0.01
CA ILE A 130 31.78 -8.61 1.26
C ILE A 130 31.82 -9.95 1.98
N THR A 131 32.25 -9.93 3.23
CA THR A 131 32.29 -11.07 4.14
C THR A 131 31.35 -10.84 5.32
N LEU A 132 31.01 -11.91 6.04
CA LEU A 132 30.20 -11.81 7.25
C LEU A 132 30.84 -10.89 8.30
N GLU A 133 32.17 -10.90 8.43
CA GLU A 133 32.91 -10.02 9.35
C GLU A 133 32.76 -8.55 9.00
N LYS A 134 32.83 -8.20 7.71
CA LYS A 134 32.60 -6.82 7.24
C LYS A 134 31.19 -6.35 7.54
N LEU A 135 30.19 -7.23 7.40
CA LEU A 135 28.80 -6.91 7.72
C LEU A 135 28.59 -6.72 9.23
N LYS A 136 29.17 -7.60 10.07
CA LYS A 136 29.11 -7.45 11.54
C LYS A 136 29.76 -6.14 12.00
N LYS A 137 30.94 -5.81 11.46
CA LYS A 137 31.60 -4.54 11.76
C LYS A 137 30.76 -3.34 11.34
N ALA A 138 30.16 -3.38 10.15
CA ALA A 138 29.28 -2.31 9.68
C ALA A 138 28.04 -2.15 10.57
N GLN A 139 27.49 -3.25 11.09
CA GLN A 139 26.41 -3.22 12.07
C GLN A 139 26.84 -2.53 13.37
N GLU A 140 28.00 -2.89 13.94
CA GLU A 140 28.55 -2.24 15.15
C GLU A 140 28.82 -0.74 14.92
N GLU A 141 29.25 -0.36 13.72
CA GLU A 141 29.43 1.04 13.32
C GLU A 141 28.09 1.78 13.27
N GLU A 142 27.06 1.18 12.68
CA GLU A 142 25.71 1.75 12.58
C GLU A 142 25.03 1.88 13.95
N ASP A 143 25.10 0.84 14.79
CA ASP A 143 24.56 0.84 16.17
C ASP A 143 25.23 1.93 17.03
N ALA A 144 26.50 2.25 16.75
CA ALA A 144 27.24 3.35 17.38
C ALA A 144 27.02 4.72 16.71
N ASN A 145 26.09 4.86 15.75
CA ASN A 145 25.86 6.06 14.94
C ASN A 145 27.10 6.57 14.19
N ARG A 146 28.01 5.67 13.80
CA ARG A 146 29.21 6.00 13.02
C ARG A 146 29.02 5.69 11.53
N PRO A 147 29.69 6.42 10.63
CA PRO A 147 29.65 6.09 9.21
C PRO A 147 30.31 4.74 8.95
N ILE A 148 29.65 3.91 8.14
CA ILE A 148 30.19 2.61 7.70
C ILE A 148 31.55 2.82 7.02
N SER A 149 32.59 2.15 7.51
CA SER A 149 33.96 2.33 7.04
C SER A 149 34.25 1.56 5.75
N ASP A 150 33.69 0.36 5.58
CA ASP A 150 33.97 -0.50 4.44
C ASP A 150 33.28 0.01 3.15
N PRO A 151 34.04 0.30 2.07
CA PRO A 151 33.47 0.86 0.84
C PRO A 151 32.56 -0.11 0.09
N ALA A 152 32.78 -1.43 0.19
CA ALA A 152 31.92 -2.43 -0.43
C ALA A 152 30.57 -2.52 0.30
N VAL A 153 30.57 -2.44 1.63
CA VAL A 153 29.33 -2.39 2.42
C VAL A 153 28.55 -1.10 2.17
N ARG A 154 29.22 0.07 2.06
CA ARG A 154 28.55 1.31 1.64
C ARG A 154 27.93 1.20 0.24
N LEU A 155 28.63 0.57 -0.69
CA LEU A 155 28.14 0.34 -2.05
C LEU A 155 26.92 -0.58 -2.03
N LEU A 156 26.96 -1.68 -1.27
CA LEU A 156 25.81 -2.55 -1.05
C LEU A 156 24.61 -1.77 -0.52
N ARG A 157 24.81 -0.96 0.53
CA ARG A 157 23.76 -0.13 1.12
C ARG A 157 23.15 0.82 0.08
N LYS A 158 23.98 1.45 -0.77
CA LYS A 158 23.51 2.29 -1.88
C LYS A 158 22.61 1.52 -2.86
N HIS A 159 22.98 0.30 -3.25
CA HIS A 159 22.14 -0.54 -4.13
C HIS A 159 20.84 -0.97 -3.46
N ILE A 160 20.88 -1.31 -2.17
CA ILE A 160 19.69 -1.64 -1.37
C ILE A 160 18.74 -0.45 -1.34
N HIS A 161 19.22 0.76 -1.01
CA HIS A 161 18.40 1.97 -1.02
C HIS A 161 17.80 2.25 -2.41
N ALA A 162 18.61 2.15 -3.47
CA ALA A 162 18.14 2.37 -4.84
C ALA A 162 17.05 1.37 -5.26
N THR A 163 17.16 0.12 -4.81
CA THR A 163 16.17 -0.93 -5.09
C THR A 163 14.91 -0.74 -4.26
N ALA A 164 15.06 -0.51 -2.95
CA ALA A 164 13.97 -0.35 -1.99
C ALA A 164 13.13 0.92 -2.24
N GLY A 165 13.71 1.98 -2.81
CA GLY A 165 12.99 3.23 -3.11
C GLY A 165 11.83 3.12 -4.08
N ARG A 166 11.63 1.96 -4.73
CA ARG A 166 10.46 1.68 -5.59
C ARG A 166 9.49 0.67 -4.98
N VAL A 167 9.81 0.14 -3.81
CA VAL A 167 8.98 -0.83 -3.09
C VAL A 167 8.07 -0.07 -2.13
N TYR A 168 6.76 -0.22 -2.32
CA TYR A 168 5.79 0.44 -1.46
C TYR A 168 5.98 0.06 0.01
N GLY A 169 5.99 1.07 0.89
CA GLY A 169 6.15 0.90 2.34
C GLY A 169 7.60 0.78 2.82
N SER A 170 8.59 0.91 1.94
CA SER A 170 10.00 0.93 2.35
C SER A 170 10.40 2.24 3.05
N ASP A 171 11.43 2.18 3.90
CA ASP A 171 11.98 3.40 4.54
C ASP A 171 12.48 4.40 3.51
N GLN A 172 13.00 3.92 2.37
CA GLN A 172 13.41 4.80 1.29
C GLN A 172 12.23 5.59 0.70
N THR A 173 11.03 4.99 0.61
CA THR A 173 9.82 5.71 0.20
C THR A 173 9.50 6.80 1.23
N ARG A 174 9.65 6.54 2.53
CA ARG A 174 9.45 7.55 3.59
C ARG A 174 10.44 8.70 3.49
N TYR A 175 11.72 8.44 3.18
CA TYR A 175 12.71 9.51 2.92
C TYR A 175 12.34 10.38 1.72
N GLN A 176 11.80 9.79 0.64
CA GLN A 176 11.32 10.55 -0.51
C GLN A 176 10.11 11.43 -0.15
N LEU A 177 9.15 10.89 0.61
CA LEU A 177 8.00 11.65 1.13
C LEU A 177 8.45 12.84 1.98
N ARG A 178 9.41 12.63 2.89
CA ARG A 178 10.02 13.71 3.67
C ARG A 178 10.66 14.76 2.77
N SER A 179 11.40 14.34 1.74
CA SER A 179 12.03 15.28 0.80
C SER A 179 11.01 16.14 0.05
N GLN A 180 9.85 15.59 -0.31
CA GLN A 180 8.74 16.34 -0.92
C GLN A 180 8.18 17.39 0.05
N ILE A 181 7.94 17.01 1.31
CA ILE A 181 7.50 17.97 2.35
C ILE A 181 8.50 19.13 2.47
N TRP A 182 9.79 18.83 2.56
CA TRP A 182 10.84 19.85 2.67
C TRP A 182 10.88 20.79 1.46
N ALA A 183 10.80 20.26 0.23
CA ALA A 183 10.81 21.06 -0.98
C ALA A 183 9.57 21.99 -1.07
N THR A 184 8.39 21.47 -0.69
CA THR A 184 7.17 22.28 -0.60
C THR A 184 7.32 23.38 0.45
N SER A 185 7.88 23.08 1.62
CA SER A 185 8.08 24.07 2.67
C SER A 185 9.07 25.18 2.29
N ILE A 186 10.10 24.85 1.50
CA ILE A 186 11.02 25.86 0.95
C ILE A 186 10.28 26.79 -0.02
N SER A 187 9.31 26.27 -0.77
CA SER A 187 8.60 27.03 -1.81
C SER A 187 7.42 27.84 -1.28
N LEU A 188 6.74 27.34 -0.23
CA LEU A 188 5.46 27.88 0.26
C LEU A 188 5.49 28.29 1.74
N ASN A 189 6.67 28.38 2.35
CA ASN A 189 6.87 28.47 3.81
C ASN A 189 6.39 27.22 4.55
N LEU A 190 6.44 27.25 5.88
CA LEU A 190 5.97 26.16 6.72
C LEU A 190 4.48 25.86 6.46
N PRO A 191 4.06 24.59 6.62
CA PRO A 191 2.64 24.24 6.50
C PRO A 191 1.82 25.04 7.51
N SER A 192 0.70 25.57 7.04
CA SER A 192 -0.24 26.36 7.84
C SER A 192 -0.95 25.50 8.88
N LEU A 193 -1.26 24.24 8.55
CA LEU A 193 -1.98 23.32 9.42
C LEU A 193 -1.39 21.91 9.35
N TRP A 194 -1.34 21.25 10.50
CA TRP A 194 -1.11 19.82 10.62
C TRP A 194 -2.37 19.15 11.19
N ILE A 195 -3.02 18.31 10.38
CA ILE A 195 -4.32 17.73 10.67
C ILE A 195 -4.20 16.21 10.68
N THR A 196 -4.91 15.57 11.62
CA THR A 196 -5.12 14.12 11.59
C THR A 196 -6.59 13.83 11.34
N ILE A 197 -6.88 13.07 10.28
CA ILE A 197 -8.24 12.62 9.94
C ILE A 197 -8.33 11.13 10.23
N ASN A 198 -9.17 10.76 11.19
CA ASN A 198 -9.33 9.38 11.66
C ASN A 198 -10.80 8.95 11.61
N PRO A 199 -11.33 8.57 10.42
CA PRO A 199 -12.69 8.05 10.29
C PRO A 199 -12.86 6.76 11.10
N ASN A 200 -14.01 6.61 11.77
CA ASN A 200 -14.29 5.47 12.63
C ASN A 200 -15.21 4.46 11.93
N ASP A 201 -14.63 3.45 11.32
CA ASP A 201 -15.32 2.39 10.57
C ASP A 201 -16.22 1.49 11.43
N LEU A 202 -16.04 1.44 12.75
CA LEU A 202 -16.88 0.65 13.66
C LEU A 202 -18.20 1.32 14.04
N HIS A 203 -18.23 2.65 13.97
CA HIS A 203 -19.36 3.46 14.43
C HIS A 203 -20.02 4.27 13.31
N ASP A 204 -19.48 4.20 12.09
CA ASP A 204 -20.05 4.86 10.94
C ASP A 204 -20.92 3.89 10.11
N PRO A 205 -22.23 4.11 9.99
CA PRO A 205 -23.10 3.28 9.15
C PRO A 205 -22.73 3.35 7.66
N ILE A 206 -22.03 4.39 7.19
CA ILE A 206 -21.52 4.44 5.80
C ILE A 206 -20.50 3.33 5.57
N ALA A 207 -19.69 2.99 6.58
CA ALA A 207 -18.76 1.86 6.48
C ALA A 207 -19.50 0.53 6.24
N GLN A 208 -20.73 0.42 6.77
CA GLN A 208 -21.57 -0.76 6.61
C GLN A 208 -22.11 -0.92 5.17
N ILE A 209 -22.24 0.18 4.41
CA ILE A 209 -22.59 0.10 2.99
C ILE A 209 -21.48 -0.58 2.19
N PHE A 210 -20.20 -0.32 2.53
CA PHE A 210 -19.06 -0.90 1.82
C PHE A 210 -18.90 -2.42 2.05
N VAL A 211 -19.30 -2.91 3.22
CA VAL A 211 -19.40 -4.35 3.52
C VAL A 211 -20.65 -4.99 2.93
N GLY A 212 -21.64 -4.16 2.57
CA GLY A 212 -22.82 -4.49 1.79
C GLY A 212 -24.14 -4.60 2.55
N GLU A 213 -24.24 -3.93 3.69
CA GLU A 213 -25.52 -3.73 4.38
C GLU A 213 -26.45 -2.87 3.52
N ASP A 214 -27.75 -3.15 3.60
CA ASP A 214 -28.78 -2.40 2.91
C ASP A 214 -29.14 -1.15 3.72
N ILE A 215 -28.39 -0.07 3.48
CA ILE A 215 -28.61 1.23 4.11
C ILE A 215 -28.94 2.24 3.01
N ASN A 216 -30.16 2.78 3.07
CA ASN A 216 -30.61 3.80 2.16
C ASN A 216 -29.92 5.14 2.45
N LEU A 217 -29.08 5.61 1.52
CA LEU A 217 -28.40 6.90 1.64
C LEU A 217 -29.31 8.11 1.36
N ASP A 218 -30.36 7.94 0.56
CA ASP A 218 -31.33 9.01 0.27
C ASP A 218 -32.26 9.27 1.47
N ALA A 219 -32.48 8.24 2.30
CA ALA A 219 -33.24 8.30 3.55
C ALA A 219 -32.37 7.89 4.75
N PHE A 220 -31.17 8.48 4.85
CA PHE A 220 -30.17 8.07 5.83
C PHE A 220 -30.61 8.28 7.28
N VAL A 221 -30.65 7.19 8.05
CA VAL A 221 -30.87 7.22 9.50
C VAL A 221 -29.55 6.89 10.18
N ARG A 222 -29.10 7.75 11.11
CA ARG A 222 -27.81 7.58 11.81
C ARG A 222 -27.68 6.26 12.57
N MET A 223 -28.80 5.71 13.01
CA MET A 223 -28.90 4.44 13.72
C MET A 223 -29.27 3.27 12.80
N ALA A 224 -29.35 3.48 11.48
CA ALA A 224 -29.58 2.41 10.52
C ALA A 224 -28.37 1.47 10.45
N GLY A 225 -28.65 0.22 10.11
CA GLY A 225 -27.65 -0.83 9.98
C GLY A 225 -27.54 -1.70 11.24
N PRO A 226 -26.58 -2.63 11.23
CA PRO A 226 -26.43 -3.64 12.28
C PRO A 226 -26.01 -3.03 13.62
N ASP A 227 -26.16 -3.82 14.69
CA ASP A 227 -25.69 -3.45 16.03
C ASP A 227 -24.16 -3.35 16.11
N LYS A 228 -23.65 -2.90 17.25
CA LYS A 228 -22.21 -2.65 17.45
C LYS A 228 -21.34 -3.91 17.21
N GLU A 229 -21.81 -5.07 17.65
CA GLU A 229 -21.03 -6.31 17.55
C GLU A 229 -20.98 -6.79 16.11
N GLU A 230 -22.13 -6.75 15.42
CA GLU A 230 -22.22 -7.15 14.03
C GLU A 230 -21.45 -6.20 13.10
N ARG A 231 -21.49 -4.88 13.36
CA ARG A 231 -20.63 -3.92 12.63
C ARG A 231 -19.15 -4.25 12.74
N ALA A 232 -18.69 -4.62 13.94
CA ALA A 232 -17.29 -5.00 14.17
C ALA A 232 -16.93 -6.29 13.43
N ARG A 233 -17.81 -7.30 13.45
CA ARG A 233 -17.63 -8.56 12.68
C ARG A 233 -17.54 -8.29 11.18
N ASN A 234 -18.45 -7.47 10.66
CA ASN A 234 -18.49 -7.09 9.24
C ASN A 234 -17.18 -6.44 8.77
N ILE A 235 -16.67 -5.48 9.54
CA ILE A 235 -15.40 -4.79 9.22
C ILE A 235 -14.22 -5.75 9.30
N ALA A 236 -14.16 -6.59 10.33
CA ALA A 236 -13.09 -7.57 10.49
C ALA A 236 -13.07 -8.62 9.36
N ALA A 237 -14.25 -9.03 8.88
CA ALA A 237 -14.39 -9.99 7.79
C ALA A 237 -14.04 -9.42 6.41
N ASP A 238 -13.99 -8.09 6.26
CA ASP A 238 -13.78 -7.42 4.98
C ASP A 238 -12.88 -6.17 5.10
N PRO A 239 -11.55 -6.35 5.32
CA PRO A 239 -10.61 -5.22 5.41
C PRO A 239 -10.56 -4.35 4.14
N TYR A 240 -10.94 -4.91 2.98
CA TYR A 240 -11.06 -4.15 1.75
C TYR A 240 -12.18 -3.11 1.83
N ALA A 241 -13.34 -3.48 2.38
CA ALA A 241 -14.44 -2.55 2.59
C ALA A 241 -14.04 -1.41 3.55
N ALA A 242 -13.33 -1.72 4.63
CA ALA A 242 -12.80 -0.71 5.56
C ALA A 242 -11.85 0.28 4.85
N ALA A 243 -10.92 -0.23 4.02
CA ALA A 243 -10.02 0.61 3.23
C ALA A 243 -10.77 1.46 2.19
N LYS A 244 -11.83 0.93 1.58
CA LYS A 244 -12.69 1.66 0.64
C LYS A 244 -13.50 2.76 1.31
N PHE A 245 -14.06 2.48 2.49
CA PHE A 245 -14.73 3.48 3.32
C PHE A 245 -13.76 4.61 3.70
N PHE A 246 -12.58 4.29 4.21
CA PHE A 246 -11.57 5.29 4.54
C PHE A 246 -11.22 6.16 3.32
N HIS A 247 -10.95 5.54 2.17
CA HIS A 247 -10.65 6.27 0.94
C HIS A 247 -11.80 7.19 0.51
N PHE A 248 -13.04 6.71 0.60
CA PHE A 248 -14.23 7.50 0.31
C PHE A 248 -14.36 8.71 1.23
N MET A 249 -14.17 8.53 2.55
CA MET A 249 -14.25 9.60 3.53
C MET A 249 -13.17 10.66 3.30
N ILE A 250 -11.93 10.25 3.05
CA ILE A 250 -10.85 11.20 2.76
C ILE A 250 -11.15 12.00 1.48
N GLN A 251 -11.56 11.35 0.39
CA GLN A 251 -11.90 12.05 -0.85
C GLN A 251 -13.07 13.03 -0.66
N THR A 252 -14.09 12.62 0.11
CA THR A 252 -15.24 13.48 0.44
C THR A 252 -14.82 14.69 1.27
N ILE A 253 -13.93 14.52 2.24
CA ILE A 253 -13.40 15.64 3.05
C ILE A 253 -12.57 16.59 2.18
N LEU A 254 -11.66 16.07 1.37
CA LEU A 254 -10.82 16.88 0.48
C LEU A 254 -11.70 17.73 -0.47
N HIS A 255 -12.68 17.09 -1.11
CA HIS A 255 -13.58 17.76 -2.05
C HIS A 255 -14.53 18.74 -1.37
N THR A 256 -15.33 18.27 -0.41
CA THR A 256 -16.45 19.02 0.15
C THR A 256 -16.03 20.03 1.21
N LEU A 257 -15.07 19.68 2.08
CA LEU A 257 -14.66 20.58 3.17
C LEU A 257 -13.48 21.47 2.75
N PHE A 258 -12.47 20.92 2.07
CA PHE A 258 -11.27 21.69 1.72
C PHE A 258 -11.31 22.28 0.31
N GLY A 259 -12.34 22.00 -0.49
CA GLY A 259 -12.47 22.52 -1.84
C GLY A 259 -11.39 22.01 -2.79
N ILE A 260 -10.81 20.83 -2.54
CA ILE A 260 -9.71 20.26 -3.32
C ILE A 260 -10.25 19.22 -4.30
N ASP A 261 -10.15 19.53 -5.59
CA ASP A 261 -10.53 18.63 -6.68
C ASP A 261 -9.29 18.01 -7.33
N VAL A 262 -9.10 16.70 -7.12
CA VAL A 262 -7.97 15.96 -7.68
C VAL A 262 -8.43 15.16 -8.88
N THR A 263 -7.97 15.55 -10.06
CA THR A 263 -8.11 14.75 -11.28
C THR A 263 -6.77 14.10 -11.64
N ARG A 264 -6.76 13.21 -12.65
CA ARG A 264 -5.52 12.56 -13.11
C ARG A 264 -4.46 13.55 -13.63
N TYR A 265 -4.88 14.74 -14.05
CA TYR A 265 -4.01 15.70 -14.75
C TYR A 265 -3.89 17.03 -14.03
N GLN A 266 -4.81 17.34 -13.12
CA GLN A 266 -4.88 18.64 -12.47
C GLN A 266 -5.43 18.51 -11.05
N VAL A 267 -4.84 19.28 -10.14
CA VAL A 267 -5.41 19.59 -8.83
C VAL A 267 -5.98 21.00 -8.91
N LYS A 268 -7.25 21.17 -8.58
CA LYS A 268 -7.88 22.49 -8.43
C LYS A 268 -8.17 22.73 -6.97
N SER A 269 -7.98 23.97 -6.53
CA SER A 269 -8.41 24.41 -5.20
C SER A 269 -9.45 25.51 -5.36
N ASN A 270 -10.57 25.29 -4.68
CA ASN A 270 -11.65 26.24 -4.48
C ASN A 270 -11.63 26.67 -3.01
N TRP A 271 -12.45 27.66 -2.68
CA TRP A 271 -12.68 28.05 -1.29
C TRP A 271 -13.34 26.91 -0.50
N GLY A 272 -12.63 26.41 0.51
CA GLY A 272 -13.15 25.47 1.50
C GLY A 272 -13.34 26.12 2.87
N VAL A 273 -13.69 25.31 3.86
CA VAL A 273 -13.91 25.76 5.25
C VAL A 273 -12.64 26.30 5.93
N LEU A 274 -11.46 25.92 5.41
CA LEU A 274 -10.16 26.41 5.88
C LEU A 274 -9.58 27.52 4.98
N GLY A 275 -10.38 28.04 4.04
CA GLY A 275 -9.91 28.95 2.98
C GLY A 275 -9.45 28.20 1.72
N CYS A 276 -8.65 28.87 0.90
CA CYS A 276 -8.09 28.30 -0.33
C CYS A 276 -6.77 27.57 -0.04
N VAL A 277 -6.61 26.36 -0.57
CA VAL A 277 -5.45 25.50 -0.32
C VAL A 277 -4.44 25.61 -1.47
N SER A 278 -3.25 26.14 -1.19
CA SER A 278 -2.13 26.23 -2.14
C SER A 278 -1.48 24.87 -2.39
N ALA A 279 -1.33 24.06 -1.34
CA ALA A 279 -0.79 22.71 -1.43
C ALA A 279 -1.27 21.85 -0.24
N TYR A 280 -1.25 20.53 -0.43
CA TYR A 280 -1.46 19.58 0.65
C TYR A 280 -0.54 18.37 0.50
N PHE A 281 -0.22 17.72 1.61
CA PHE A 281 0.55 16.48 1.64
C PHE A 281 -0.07 15.52 2.66
N GLY A 282 -0.30 14.26 2.28
CA GLY A 282 -0.98 13.30 3.14
C GLY A 282 -0.27 11.94 3.21
N THR A 283 -0.12 11.40 4.42
CA THR A 283 0.40 10.04 4.67
C THR A 283 -0.64 9.19 5.39
N VAL A 284 -0.93 8.02 4.83
CA VAL A 284 -1.88 7.06 5.41
C VAL A 284 -1.13 6.07 6.27
N GLU A 285 -1.59 5.89 7.50
CA GLU A 285 -1.01 4.98 8.48
C GLU A 285 -2.08 4.08 9.10
N SER A 286 -1.69 2.86 9.48
CA SER A 286 -2.52 1.96 10.26
C SER A 286 -2.38 2.30 11.75
N GLN A 287 -3.50 2.47 12.45
CA GLN A 287 -3.52 2.63 13.91
C GLN A 287 -3.49 1.26 14.60
N ASN A 288 -3.19 1.23 15.90
CA ASN A 288 -3.10 -0.01 16.70
C ASN A 288 -4.35 -0.90 16.65
N ARG A 289 -5.52 -0.33 16.31
CA ARG A 289 -6.79 -1.05 16.14
C ARG A 289 -7.03 -1.60 14.72
N GLY A 290 -6.05 -1.49 13.82
CA GLY A 290 -6.09 -2.02 12.46
C GLY A 290 -6.74 -1.11 11.40
N SER A 291 -7.51 -0.09 11.79
CA SER A 291 -8.09 0.86 10.83
C SER A 291 -7.08 1.92 10.35
N LEU A 292 -7.46 2.70 9.33
CA LEU A 292 -6.59 3.68 8.70
C LEU A 292 -6.85 5.09 9.24
N HIS A 293 -5.79 5.90 9.31
CA HIS A 293 -5.87 7.35 9.55
C HIS A 293 -4.92 8.10 8.62
N LEU A 294 -5.22 9.37 8.38
CA LEU A 294 -4.43 10.25 7.52
C LEU A 294 -3.78 11.34 8.37
N HIS A 295 -2.46 11.44 8.32
CA HIS A 295 -1.75 12.65 8.71
C HIS A 295 -1.62 13.55 7.49
N MET A 296 -2.02 14.81 7.62
CA MET A 296 -2.03 15.76 6.51
C MET A 296 -1.41 17.10 6.90
N LEU A 297 -0.56 17.62 6.02
CA LEU A 297 -0.06 18.99 6.05
C LEU A 297 -0.79 19.81 5.00
N LEU A 298 -1.25 21.01 5.36
CA LEU A 298 -1.89 21.96 4.46
C LEU A 298 -1.11 23.27 4.40
N TRP A 299 -1.01 23.83 3.20
CA TRP A 299 -0.55 25.18 2.94
C TRP A 299 -1.73 26.00 2.43
N LEU A 300 -2.13 27.01 3.19
CA LEU A 300 -3.24 27.88 2.82
C LEU A 300 -2.73 29.10 2.06
N LEU A 301 -3.50 29.54 1.07
CA LEU A 301 -3.21 30.76 0.33
C LEU A 301 -3.44 31.98 1.23
N GLY A 302 -2.42 32.84 1.35
CA GLY A 302 -2.49 34.03 2.20
C GLY A 302 -2.38 33.76 3.70
N ALA A 303 -1.97 32.55 4.11
CA ALA A 303 -1.61 32.32 5.50
C ALA A 303 -0.38 33.16 5.89
N PRO A 304 -0.38 33.75 7.10
CA PRO A 304 0.77 34.51 7.58
C PRO A 304 1.99 33.59 7.70
N THR A 305 3.15 34.12 7.33
CA THR A 305 4.46 33.51 7.53
C THR A 305 4.77 33.37 9.02
N SER A 306 5.79 32.58 9.36
CA SER A 306 6.22 32.45 10.75
C SER A 306 6.63 33.77 11.39
N VAL A 307 7.19 34.71 10.61
CA VAL A 307 7.56 36.04 11.09
C VAL A 307 6.31 36.89 11.35
N GLU A 308 5.37 36.91 10.40
CA GLU A 308 4.10 37.62 10.55
C GLU A 308 3.26 37.04 11.71
N ILE A 309 3.25 35.72 11.91
CA ILE A 309 2.59 35.10 13.07
C ILE A 309 3.23 35.59 14.37
N LEU A 310 4.57 35.65 14.47
CA LEU A 310 5.24 36.13 15.67
C LEU A 310 4.92 37.59 15.97
N GLU A 311 4.80 38.44 14.95
CA GLU A 311 4.38 39.83 15.08
C GLU A 311 2.89 39.95 15.47
N LEU A 312 2.01 39.17 14.83
CA LEU A 312 0.58 39.11 15.15
C LEU A 312 0.35 38.63 16.58
N LEU A 313 1.16 37.70 17.07
CA LEU A 313 1.11 37.23 18.46
C LEU A 313 1.52 38.31 19.48
N GLN A 314 2.10 39.45 19.06
CA GLN A 314 2.31 40.61 19.94
C GLN A 314 1.11 41.57 19.99
N ASN A 315 0.12 41.39 19.11
CA ASN A 315 -1.04 42.26 19.02
C ASN A 315 -2.19 41.72 19.89
N GLU A 316 -2.62 42.51 20.89
CA GLU A 316 -3.71 42.16 21.80
C GLU A 316 -5.04 41.84 21.08
N GLU A 317 -5.37 42.55 19.98
CA GLU A 317 -6.57 42.29 19.21
C GLU A 317 -6.53 40.91 18.55
N PHE A 318 -5.37 40.51 18.03
CA PHE A 318 -5.18 39.19 17.44
C PHE A 318 -5.21 38.10 18.51
N GLN A 319 -4.54 38.31 19.65
CA GLN A 319 -4.57 37.39 20.79
C GLN A 319 -6.01 37.12 21.27
N ASN A 320 -6.84 38.16 21.35
CA ASN A 320 -8.24 38.04 21.76
C ASN A 320 -9.12 37.26 20.77
N ARG A 321 -8.70 37.11 19.50
CA ARG A 321 -9.40 36.28 18.50
C ARG A 321 -8.94 34.82 18.50
N CYS A 322 -7.81 34.51 19.12
CA CYS A 322 -7.25 33.16 19.20
C CYS A 322 -7.77 32.37 20.43
N HIS A 323 -8.39 33.03 21.40
CA HIS A 323 -9.04 32.43 22.58
C HIS A 323 -10.48 32.00 22.30
#